data_AF-A0A9P7GSD2-F1
#
_entry.id   AF-A0A9P7GSD2-F1
#
_cell.length_a   1.000
_cell.length_b   1.000
_cell.length_c   1.000
_cell.angle_alpha   90.00
_cell.angle_beta   90.00
_cell.angle_gamma   90.00
#
_symmetry.space_group_name_H-M   'P 1'
#
loop_
_entity.id
_entity.type
_entity.pdbx_description
1 polymer ?
#
loop_
_entity_poly.entity_id
_entity_poly.type
_entity_poly.pdbx_seq_one_letter_code
_entity_poly.pdbx_strand_id
1 'polypeptide(L)'
;MTNSEPLKLFAAFTVYYLVERVLRHLLSRSLLTPDFLSKLRASRKEPAYFGIFFGALISVFSFPFCANAFWQYTPLPFLPAARLGDPLSLSAEICITSRGVLWVSELNRLDLYAGYVYHHLGSIVMLLSAFYLDALELLYLPLVTLVSEVPGDFVWIMAAHQDMDTRCIGNQVWGKWRKDLQAANVWVYALARLPSIPIIAYSAFQLTQTKPGVWTPEARLALLVWVFFVLALYLGWVVAYLKRQLQASQPPHAVSNEKGQEHYTDAPTQMLE
;
A
#
# COMPACT_ATOMS: atom_id res chain seq x y z
N MET A 1 3.31 29.33 -6.49
CA MET A 1 2.96 28.25 -7.44
C MET A 1 3.08 28.81 -8.84
N THR A 2 3.95 28.23 -9.67
CA THR A 2 4.10 28.62 -11.08
C THR A 2 2.97 28.01 -11.91
N ASN A 3 2.62 28.62 -13.05
CA ASN A 3 1.57 28.13 -13.97
C ASN A 3 1.85 26.74 -14.57
N SER A 4 3.00 26.12 -14.31
CA SER A 4 3.43 24.82 -14.83
C SER A 4 2.92 23.62 -14.02
N GLU A 5 2.58 23.80 -12.75
CA GLU A 5 2.26 22.67 -11.86
C GLU A 5 0.96 21.91 -12.23
N PRO A 6 -0.15 22.59 -12.59
CA PRO A 6 -1.35 21.90 -13.06
C PRO A 6 -1.11 21.10 -14.35
N LEU A 7 -0.25 21.59 -15.24
CA LEU A 7 0.09 20.94 -16.50
C LEU A 7 0.88 19.65 -16.26
N LYS A 8 1.84 19.66 -15.33
CA LYS A 8 2.61 18.47 -14.94
C LYS A 8 1.71 17.37 -14.39
N LEU A 9 0.79 17.73 -13.50
CA LEU A 9 -0.15 16.78 -12.91
C LEU A 9 -1.10 16.20 -13.98
N PHE A 10 -1.64 17.06 -14.85
CA PHE A 10 -2.47 16.63 -15.97
C PHE A 10 -1.72 15.67 -16.92
N ALA A 11 -0.45 15.98 -17.24
CA ALA A 11 0.39 15.11 -18.05
C ALA A 11 0.64 13.75 -17.35
N ALA A 12 0.90 13.74 -16.04
CA ALA A 12 1.09 12.51 -15.28
C ALA A 12 -0.16 11.62 -15.29
N PHE A 13 -1.35 12.19 -15.08
CA PHE A 13 -2.61 11.45 -15.22
C PHE A 13 -2.85 10.95 -16.64
N THR A 14 -2.56 11.77 -17.65
CA THR A 14 -2.69 11.38 -19.06
C THR A 14 -1.81 10.18 -19.37
N VAL A 15 -0.53 10.23 -18.98
CA VAL A 15 0.41 9.11 -19.16
C VAL A 15 -0.08 7.87 -18.42
N TYR A 16 -0.52 8.02 -17.17
CA TYR A 16 -1.09 6.92 -16.38
C TYR A 16 -2.24 6.23 -17.11
N TYR A 17 -3.27 6.96 -17.52
CA TYR A 17 -4.43 6.38 -18.18
C TYR A 17 -4.10 5.78 -19.55
N LEU A 18 -3.13 6.34 -20.29
CA LEU A 18 -2.64 5.75 -21.53
C LEU A 18 -1.94 4.41 -21.27
N VAL A 19 -1.03 4.36 -20.31
CA VAL A 19 -0.32 3.14 -19.91
C VAL A 19 -1.30 2.09 -19.39
N GLU A 20 -2.24 2.49 -18.54
CA GLU A 20 -3.31 1.63 -18.02
C GLU A 20 -4.10 1.01 -19.18
N ARG A 21 -4.55 1.82 -20.13
CA ARG A 21 -5.35 1.37 -21.27
C ARG A 21 -4.57 0.43 -22.20
N VAL A 22 -3.30 0.74 -22.48
CA VAL A 22 -2.44 -0.11 -23.30
C VAL A 22 -2.19 -1.45 -22.63
N LEU A 23 -1.80 -1.45 -21.35
CA LEU A 23 -1.55 -2.68 -20.61
C LEU A 23 -2.82 -3.51 -20.42
N ARG A 24 -3.97 -2.88 -20.12
CA ARG A 24 -5.26 -3.56 -20.07
C ARG A 24 -5.57 -4.23 -21.40
N HIS A 25 -5.33 -3.55 -22.52
CA HIS A 25 -5.54 -4.11 -23.86
C HIS A 25 -4.61 -5.31 -24.14
N LEU A 26 -3.32 -5.17 -23.84
CA LEU A 26 -2.32 -6.22 -24.02
C LEU A 26 -2.62 -7.45 -23.14
N LEU A 27 -2.92 -7.24 -21.86
CA LEU A 27 -3.29 -8.30 -20.93
C LEU A 27 -4.53 -9.04 -21.41
N SER A 28 -5.56 -8.29 -21.80
CA SER A 28 -6.84 -8.86 -22.24
C SER A 28 -6.73 -9.64 -23.55
N ARG A 29 -5.78 -9.31 -24.42
CA ARG A 29 -5.59 -10.00 -25.70
C ARG A 29 -4.61 -11.16 -25.64
N SER A 30 -3.53 -11.01 -24.89
CA SER A 30 -2.36 -11.87 -25.01
C SER A 30 -2.16 -12.81 -23.82
N LEU A 31 -2.62 -12.43 -22.64
CA LEU A 31 -2.29 -13.12 -21.38
C LEU A 31 -3.52 -13.73 -20.69
N LEU A 32 -4.67 -13.06 -20.76
CA LEU A 32 -5.90 -13.50 -20.12
C LEU A 32 -6.77 -14.30 -21.09
N THR A 33 -7.37 -15.39 -20.62
CA THR A 33 -8.32 -16.12 -21.46
C THR A 33 -9.65 -15.40 -21.60
N PRO A 34 -10.37 -15.63 -22.72
CA PRO A 34 -11.73 -15.14 -22.86
C PRO A 34 -12.67 -15.60 -21.74
N ASP A 35 -12.50 -16.84 -21.25
CA ASP A 35 -13.29 -17.41 -20.15
C ASP A 35 -12.99 -16.72 -18.81
N PHE A 36 -11.72 -16.49 -18.47
CA PHE A 36 -11.36 -15.74 -17.28
C PHE A 36 -11.92 -14.31 -17.34
N LEU A 37 -11.76 -13.61 -18.46
CA LEU A 37 -12.26 -12.25 -18.64
C LEU A 37 -13.80 -12.17 -18.54
N SER A 38 -14.52 -13.16 -19.08
CA SER A 38 -15.98 -13.19 -19.00
C SER A 38 -16.45 -13.33 -17.56
N LYS A 39 -15.84 -14.23 -16.78
CA LYS A 39 -16.12 -14.41 -15.35
C LYS A 39 -15.73 -13.20 -14.51
N LEU A 40 -14.60 -12.58 -14.83
CA LEU A 40 -14.12 -11.38 -14.15
C LEU A 40 -15.09 -10.20 -14.33
N ARG A 41 -15.67 -10.05 -15.53
CA ARG A 41 -16.72 -9.06 -15.82
C ARG A 41 -18.05 -9.42 -15.17
N ALA A 42 -18.48 -10.67 -15.26
CA ALA A 42 -19.72 -11.15 -14.67
C ALA A 42 -19.74 -10.96 -13.14
N SER A 43 -18.60 -11.17 -12.48
CA SER A 43 -18.40 -10.94 -11.05
C SER A 43 -18.16 -9.48 -10.67
N ARG A 44 -18.15 -8.56 -11.64
CA ARG A 44 -17.84 -7.12 -11.46
C ARG A 44 -16.47 -6.84 -10.84
N LYS A 45 -15.54 -7.80 -10.85
CA LYS A 45 -14.19 -7.65 -10.28
C LYS A 45 -13.15 -7.11 -11.27
N GLU A 46 -13.52 -6.90 -12.54
CA GLU A 46 -12.59 -6.39 -13.57
C GLU A 46 -11.91 -5.06 -13.19
N PRO A 47 -12.62 -4.02 -12.68
CA PRO A 47 -11.97 -2.79 -12.26
C PRO A 47 -10.97 -3.00 -11.12
N ALA A 48 -11.34 -3.80 -10.11
CA ALA A 48 -10.46 -4.13 -8.98
C ALA A 48 -9.22 -4.91 -9.43
N TYR A 49 -9.38 -5.91 -10.30
CA TYR A 49 -8.28 -6.72 -10.80
C TYR A 49 -7.22 -5.90 -11.51
N PHE A 50 -7.63 -5.07 -12.46
CA PHE A 50 -6.70 -4.20 -13.17
C PHE A 50 -6.15 -3.13 -12.23
N GLY A 51 -6.98 -2.54 -11.37
CA GLY A 51 -6.55 -1.55 -10.38
C GLY A 51 -5.44 -2.06 -9.47
N ILE A 52 -5.61 -3.27 -8.88
CA ILE A 52 -4.60 -3.92 -8.03
C ILE A 52 -3.32 -4.21 -8.83
N PHE A 53 -3.45 -4.73 -10.05
CA PHE A 53 -2.29 -4.99 -10.90
C PHE A 53 -1.51 -3.70 -11.22
N PHE A 54 -2.20 -2.62 -11.57
CA PHE A 54 -1.56 -1.32 -11.83
C PHE A 54 -0.99 -0.68 -10.56
N GLY A 55 -1.68 -0.84 -9.43
CA GLY A 55 -1.19 -0.39 -8.13
C GLY A 55 0.11 -1.06 -7.73
N ALA A 56 0.23 -2.37 -7.94
CA ALA A 56 1.46 -3.12 -7.73
C ALA A 56 2.60 -2.59 -8.63
N LEU A 57 2.34 -2.38 -9.93
CA LEU A 57 3.35 -1.86 -10.87
C LEU A 57 3.84 -0.46 -10.49
N ILE A 58 2.92 0.45 -10.15
CA ILE A 58 3.30 1.80 -9.70
C ILE A 58 4.06 1.74 -8.39
N SER A 59 3.66 0.87 -7.46
CA SER A 59 4.35 0.70 -6.19
C SER A 59 5.79 0.23 -6.37
N VAL A 60 6.02 -0.74 -7.27
CA VAL A 60 7.38 -1.21 -7.60
C VAL A 60 8.19 -0.11 -8.30
N PHE A 61 7.60 0.59 -9.27
CA PHE A 61 8.26 1.67 -10.00
C PHE A 61 8.64 2.85 -9.11
N SER A 62 7.74 3.28 -8.23
CA SER A 62 7.92 4.46 -7.39
C SER A 62 8.77 4.20 -6.14
N PHE A 63 8.89 2.94 -5.70
CA PHE A 63 9.67 2.56 -4.52
C PHE A 63 11.09 3.16 -4.46
N PRO A 64 11.97 3.01 -5.48
CA PRO A 64 13.33 3.55 -5.40
C PRO A 64 13.36 5.08 -5.25
N PHE A 65 12.42 5.78 -5.90
CA PHE A 65 12.31 7.23 -5.78
C PHE A 65 11.82 7.64 -4.40
N CYS A 66 10.82 6.94 -3.87
CA CYS A 66 10.35 7.16 -2.50
C CYS A 66 11.43 6.86 -1.46
N ALA A 67 12.21 5.78 -1.64
CA ALA A 67 13.29 5.42 -0.72
C ALA A 67 14.40 6.48 -0.74
N ASN A 68 14.78 6.95 -1.93
CA ASN A 68 15.75 8.03 -2.06
C ASN A 68 15.22 9.35 -1.48
N ALA A 69 13.94 9.69 -1.70
CA ALA A 69 13.32 10.86 -1.08
C ALA A 69 13.30 10.72 0.45
N PHE A 70 12.87 9.59 0.99
CA PHE A 70 12.93 9.34 2.43
C PHE A 70 14.34 9.57 2.97
N TRP A 71 15.39 9.02 2.35
CA TRP A 71 16.77 9.24 2.79
C TRP A 71 17.25 10.69 2.72
N GLN A 72 16.83 11.44 1.68
CA GLN A 72 17.19 12.85 1.54
C GLN A 72 16.50 13.76 2.55
N TYR A 73 15.26 13.43 2.91
CA TYR A 73 14.41 14.29 3.72
C TYR A 73 14.35 13.85 5.19
N THR A 74 14.80 12.63 5.54
CA THR A 74 14.88 12.19 6.94
C THR A 74 15.92 13.00 7.68
N PRO A 75 15.56 13.69 8.78
CA PRO A 75 16.52 14.44 9.58
C PRO A 75 17.47 13.45 10.26
N LEU A 76 18.64 13.24 9.67
CA LEU A 76 19.80 12.79 10.42
C LEU A 76 20.23 13.94 11.34
N PRO A 77 20.75 13.68 12.56
CA PRO A 77 21.10 14.71 13.55
C PRO A 77 22.08 15.79 13.04
N PHE A 78 22.67 15.58 11.87
CA PHE A 78 23.73 16.40 11.27
C PHE A 78 23.32 17.04 9.94
N LEU A 79 22.08 16.82 9.45
CA LEU A 79 21.61 17.38 8.18
C LEU A 79 20.48 18.41 8.42
N PRO A 80 20.47 19.54 7.70
CA PRO A 80 19.34 20.47 7.77
C PRO A 80 18.05 19.76 7.34
N ALA A 81 17.00 19.86 8.15
CA ALA A 81 15.68 19.40 7.76
C ALA A 81 15.15 20.27 6.61
N ALA A 82 14.74 19.64 5.52
CA ALA A 82 14.08 20.35 4.42
C ALA A 82 12.72 20.89 4.88
N ARG A 83 12.37 22.07 4.40
CA ARG A 83 11.15 22.79 4.78
C ARG A 83 10.11 22.75 3.67
N LEU A 84 8.84 22.90 4.06
CA LEU A 84 7.76 23.11 3.11
C LEU A 84 7.99 24.44 2.38
N GLY A 85 8.27 24.36 1.08
CA GLY A 85 8.63 25.50 0.24
C GLY A 85 10.02 25.39 -0.38
N ASP A 86 10.88 24.51 0.14
CA ASP A 86 12.11 24.14 -0.55
C ASP A 86 11.76 23.39 -1.86
N PRO A 87 12.53 23.60 -2.95
CA PRO A 87 12.34 22.83 -4.17
C PRO A 87 12.42 21.33 -3.88
N LEU A 88 11.44 20.57 -4.36
CA LEU A 88 11.48 19.12 -4.24
C LEU A 88 12.60 18.55 -5.13
N SER A 89 13.31 17.55 -4.63
CA SER A 89 14.19 16.77 -5.50
C SER A 89 13.38 16.00 -6.54
N LEU A 90 13.99 15.66 -7.67
CA LEU A 90 13.33 14.87 -8.71
C LEU A 90 12.75 13.55 -8.15
N SER A 91 13.46 12.89 -7.25
CA SER A 91 12.98 11.66 -6.59
C SER A 91 11.75 11.90 -5.72
N ALA A 92 11.72 13.02 -5.00
CA ALA A 92 10.56 13.44 -4.21
C ALA A 92 9.35 13.74 -5.11
N GLU A 93 9.55 14.47 -6.20
CA GLU A 93 8.49 14.76 -7.18
C GLU A 93 7.92 13.48 -7.79
N ILE A 94 8.79 12.56 -8.23
CA ILE A 94 8.35 11.28 -8.79
C ILE A 94 7.60 10.45 -7.75
N CYS A 95 8.12 10.36 -6.52
CA CYS A 95 7.45 9.63 -5.43
C CYS A 95 6.05 10.18 -5.16
N ILE A 96 5.91 11.48 -4.87
CA ILE A 96 4.62 12.08 -4.54
C ILE A 96 3.66 12.01 -5.73
N THR A 97 4.13 12.30 -6.94
CA THR A 97 3.28 12.30 -8.14
C THR A 97 2.76 10.89 -8.44
N SER A 98 3.63 9.88 -8.43
CA SER A 98 3.22 8.49 -8.68
C SER A 98 2.25 7.96 -7.63
N ARG A 99 2.49 8.28 -6.34
CA ARG A 99 1.61 7.90 -5.24
C ARG A 99 0.28 8.65 -5.25
N GLY A 100 0.28 9.92 -5.63
CA GLY A 100 -0.93 10.72 -5.81
C GLY A 100 -1.78 10.22 -6.97
N VAL A 101 -1.15 9.91 -8.12
CA VAL A 101 -1.84 9.29 -9.26
C VAL A 101 -2.46 7.96 -8.86
N LEU A 102 -1.70 7.11 -8.16
CA LEU A 102 -2.21 5.85 -7.63
C LEU A 102 -3.43 6.12 -6.75
N TRP A 103 -3.28 6.89 -5.68
CA TRP A 103 -4.36 7.19 -4.73
C TRP A 103 -5.64 7.70 -5.41
N VAL A 104 -5.52 8.64 -6.37
CA VAL A 104 -6.68 9.15 -7.11
C VAL A 104 -7.31 8.07 -8.00
N SER A 105 -6.50 7.24 -8.66
CA SER A 105 -6.99 6.13 -9.48
C SER A 105 -7.66 5.02 -8.68
N GLU A 106 -7.54 5.04 -7.35
CA GLU A 106 -8.13 4.05 -6.43
C GLU A 106 -9.49 4.51 -5.89
N LEU A 107 -9.86 5.78 -6.05
CA LEU A 107 -11.10 6.35 -5.52
C LEU A 107 -12.38 5.69 -6.08
N ASN A 108 -12.31 5.15 -7.30
CA ASN A 108 -13.42 4.42 -7.91
C ASN A 108 -13.58 2.98 -7.39
N ARG A 109 -12.74 2.56 -6.43
CA ARG A 109 -12.72 1.21 -5.81
C ARG A 109 -12.98 1.25 -4.31
N LEU A 110 -13.43 2.39 -3.76
CA LEU A 110 -13.72 2.53 -2.32
C LEU A 110 -14.83 1.59 -1.84
N ASP A 111 -15.64 1.05 -2.74
CA ASP A 111 -16.70 0.08 -2.49
C ASP A 111 -16.20 -1.38 -2.37
N LEU A 112 -14.89 -1.65 -2.56
CA LEU A 112 -14.36 -3.01 -2.55
C LEU A 112 -14.43 -3.67 -1.16
N TYR A 113 -14.03 -2.96 -0.09
CA TYR A 113 -14.18 -3.36 1.31
C TYR A 113 -13.88 -2.18 2.27
N ALA A 114 -14.41 -2.23 3.49
CA ALA A 114 -14.29 -1.15 4.48
C ALA A 114 -12.81 -0.80 4.83
N GLY A 115 -11.94 -1.81 4.88
CA GLY A 115 -10.49 -1.64 5.07
C GLY A 115 -9.86 -0.68 4.04
N TYR A 116 -10.37 -0.65 2.82
CA TYR A 116 -9.85 0.20 1.74
C TYR A 116 -10.19 1.67 1.97
N VAL A 117 -11.37 1.96 2.55
CA VAL A 117 -11.76 3.31 2.99
C VAL A 117 -10.84 3.79 4.12
N TYR A 118 -10.58 2.94 5.12
CA TYR A 118 -9.68 3.28 6.22
C TYR A 118 -8.24 3.54 5.75
N HIS A 119 -7.76 2.76 4.78
CA HIS A 119 -6.46 2.99 4.13
C HIS A 119 -6.38 4.38 3.49
N HIS A 120 -7.41 4.79 2.75
CA HIS A 120 -7.45 6.11 2.11
C HIS A 120 -7.57 7.25 3.13
N LEU A 121 -8.41 7.09 4.15
CA LEU A 121 -8.52 8.05 5.25
C LEU A 121 -7.21 8.21 6.02
N GLY A 122 -6.51 7.11 6.29
CA GLY A 122 -5.18 7.13 6.91
C GLY A 122 -4.17 7.93 6.08
N SER A 123 -4.23 7.80 4.75
CA SER A 123 -3.39 8.57 3.82
C SER A 123 -3.68 10.08 3.88
N ILE A 124 -4.96 10.47 3.98
CA ILE A 124 -5.37 11.87 4.16
C ILE A 124 -4.87 12.41 5.49
N VAL A 125 -5.07 11.68 6.60
CA VAL A 125 -4.62 12.10 7.94
C VAL A 125 -3.10 12.29 7.95
N MET A 126 -2.36 11.38 7.32
CA MET A 126 -0.91 11.47 7.19
C MET A 126 -0.49 12.69 6.38
N LEU A 127 -1.11 12.93 5.21
CA LEU A 127 -0.83 14.09 4.37
C LEU A 127 -1.11 15.40 5.09
N LEU A 128 -2.29 15.53 5.71
CA LEU A 128 -2.67 16.71 6.50
C LEU A 128 -1.72 16.93 7.67
N SER A 129 -1.31 15.86 8.34
CA SER A 129 -0.33 15.94 9.43
C SER A 129 1.02 16.46 8.92
N ALA A 130 1.53 15.93 7.80
CA ALA A 130 2.80 16.38 7.23
C ALA A 130 2.78 17.88 6.85
N PHE A 131 1.67 18.36 6.27
CA PHE A 131 1.50 19.77 5.92
C PHE A 131 1.32 20.66 7.15
N TYR A 132 0.46 20.28 8.10
CA TYR A 132 0.22 21.04 9.32
C TYR A 132 1.49 21.19 10.17
N LEU A 133 2.35 20.17 10.14
CA LEU A 133 3.59 20.12 10.92
C LEU A 133 4.81 20.69 10.18
N ASP A 134 4.67 21.04 8.90
CA ASP A 134 5.80 21.45 8.05
C ASP A 134 6.93 20.40 8.14
N ALA A 135 6.56 19.13 7.94
CA ALA A 135 7.42 17.95 8.18
C ALA A 135 7.27 16.93 7.05
N LEU A 136 7.93 17.19 5.93
CA LEU A 136 7.88 16.32 4.74
C LEU A 136 8.48 14.93 4.99
N GLU A 137 9.37 14.77 5.97
CA GLU A 137 9.90 13.48 6.38
C GLU A 137 8.81 12.50 6.87
N LEU A 138 7.76 13.03 7.50
CA LEU A 138 6.63 12.23 7.99
C LEU A 138 5.75 11.73 6.83
N LEU A 139 5.89 12.33 5.64
CA LEU A 139 5.20 11.91 4.42
C LEU A 139 5.94 10.75 3.73
N TYR A 140 7.25 10.83 3.55
CA TYR A 140 7.99 9.87 2.71
C TYR A 140 8.11 8.48 3.32
N LEU A 141 8.18 8.36 4.65
CA LEU A 141 8.31 7.05 5.30
C LEU A 141 7.08 6.15 5.03
N PRO A 142 5.83 6.59 5.27
CA PRO A 142 4.64 5.85 4.84
C PRO A 142 4.67 5.47 3.35
N LEU A 143 5.04 6.41 2.46
CA LEU A 143 5.07 6.17 1.01
C LEU A 143 6.10 5.11 0.58
N VAL A 144 7.25 5.03 1.28
CA VAL A 144 8.24 3.96 1.09
C VAL A 144 7.68 2.61 1.50
N THR A 145 6.98 2.55 2.63
CA THR A 145 6.48 1.28 3.17
C THR A 145 5.36 0.64 2.34
N LEU A 146 4.70 1.40 1.44
CA LEU A 146 3.65 0.88 0.56
C LEU A 146 4.13 -0.26 -0.35
N VAL A 147 5.43 -0.39 -0.62
CA VAL A 147 5.97 -1.56 -1.35
C VAL A 147 5.62 -2.89 -0.67
N SER A 148 5.31 -2.88 0.63
CA SER A 148 4.85 -4.05 1.37
C SER A 148 3.50 -4.62 0.94
N GLU A 149 2.71 -3.87 0.17
CA GLU A 149 1.41 -4.33 -0.30
C GLU A 149 1.55 -5.19 -1.58
N VAL A 150 2.66 -5.06 -2.30
CA VAL A 150 2.91 -5.73 -3.59
C VAL A 150 2.78 -7.26 -3.49
N PRO A 151 3.38 -7.97 -2.51
CA PRO A 151 3.18 -9.41 -2.41
C PRO A 151 1.71 -9.78 -2.16
N GLY A 152 1.00 -9.01 -1.33
CA GLY A 152 -0.43 -9.18 -1.08
C GLY A 152 -1.28 -9.01 -2.34
N ASP A 153 -0.98 -8.00 -3.17
CA ASP A 153 -1.62 -7.76 -4.46
C ASP A 153 -1.46 -8.96 -5.40
N PHE A 154 -0.25 -9.53 -5.48
CA PHE A 154 0.01 -10.72 -6.28
C PHE A 154 -0.70 -11.96 -5.74
N VAL A 155 -0.77 -12.15 -4.42
CA VAL A 155 -1.55 -13.24 -3.81
C VAL A 155 -3.03 -13.11 -4.20
N TRP A 156 -3.59 -11.90 -4.18
CA TRP A 156 -4.97 -11.68 -4.59
C TRP A 156 -5.20 -11.97 -6.07
N ILE A 157 -4.33 -11.49 -6.95
CA ILE A 157 -4.39 -11.75 -8.39
C ILE A 157 -4.34 -13.26 -8.66
N MET A 158 -3.43 -13.97 -7.99
CA MET A 158 -3.31 -15.42 -8.11
C MET A 158 -4.56 -16.15 -7.61
N ALA A 159 -5.15 -15.71 -6.49
CA ALA A 159 -6.40 -16.27 -6.00
C ALA A 159 -7.53 -16.06 -7.02
N ALA A 160 -7.64 -14.87 -7.62
CA ALA A 160 -8.62 -14.60 -8.67
C ALA A 160 -8.45 -15.55 -9.87
N HIS A 161 -7.21 -15.85 -10.28
CA HIS A 161 -6.93 -16.84 -11.33
C HIS A 161 -7.30 -18.26 -10.92
N GLN A 162 -7.03 -18.66 -9.68
CA GLN A 162 -7.41 -19.99 -9.17
C GLN A 162 -8.93 -20.17 -9.13
N ASP A 163 -9.66 -19.14 -8.68
CA ASP A 163 -11.11 -19.21 -8.50
C ASP A 163 -11.87 -19.13 -9.83
N MET A 164 -11.30 -18.44 -10.84
CA MET A 164 -12.01 -18.12 -12.08
C MET A 164 -11.49 -18.86 -13.32
N ASP A 165 -10.22 -19.25 -13.39
CA ASP A 165 -9.68 -20.02 -14.52
C ASP A 165 -9.73 -21.53 -14.22
N THR A 166 -10.60 -22.24 -14.92
CA THR A 166 -10.78 -23.70 -14.74
C THR A 166 -9.53 -24.50 -15.12
N ARG A 167 -8.57 -23.91 -15.85
CA ARG A 167 -7.29 -24.55 -16.19
C ARG A 167 -6.28 -24.47 -15.05
N CYS A 168 -6.51 -23.62 -14.04
CA CYS A 168 -5.65 -23.48 -12.87
C CYS A 168 -6.03 -24.44 -11.74
N ILE A 169 -7.21 -25.05 -11.80
CA ILE A 169 -7.72 -26.00 -10.79
C ILE A 169 -6.81 -27.24 -10.76
N GLY A 170 -6.18 -27.51 -9.62
CA GLY A 170 -5.36 -28.71 -9.38
C GLY A 170 -3.87 -28.59 -9.68
N ASN A 171 -3.35 -27.42 -10.08
CA ASN A 171 -1.93 -27.27 -10.35
C ASN A 171 -1.12 -26.99 -9.06
N GLN A 172 -0.37 -28.00 -8.60
CA GLN A 172 0.48 -27.95 -7.41
C GLN A 172 1.47 -26.78 -7.43
N VAL A 173 1.93 -26.34 -8.60
CA VAL A 173 2.85 -25.21 -8.75
C VAL A 173 2.18 -23.92 -8.27
N TRP A 174 0.92 -23.66 -8.65
CA TRP A 174 0.20 -22.46 -8.21
C TRP A 174 -0.04 -22.45 -6.70
N GLY A 175 -0.32 -23.62 -6.12
CA GLY A 175 -0.43 -23.78 -4.66
C GLY A 175 0.87 -23.44 -3.93
N LYS A 176 2.02 -23.89 -4.45
CA LYS A 176 3.34 -23.56 -3.90
C LYS A 176 3.64 -22.06 -4.01
N TRP A 177 3.47 -21.48 -5.19
CA TRP A 177 3.74 -20.06 -5.42
C TRP A 177 2.88 -19.15 -4.54
N ARG A 178 1.60 -19.49 -4.36
CA ARG A 178 0.71 -18.77 -3.45
C ARG A 178 1.23 -18.80 -2.00
N LYS A 179 1.67 -19.96 -1.50
CA LYS A 179 2.24 -20.09 -0.16
C LYS A 179 3.54 -19.29 0.00
N ASP A 180 4.43 -19.38 -0.99
CA ASP A 180 5.70 -18.64 -0.99
C ASP A 180 5.45 -17.12 -0.97
N LEU A 181 4.47 -16.63 -1.75
CA LEU A 181 4.09 -15.21 -1.76
C LEU A 181 3.37 -14.78 -0.49
N GLN A 182 2.53 -15.62 0.12
CA GLN A 182 1.92 -15.32 1.42
C GLN A 182 2.99 -15.19 2.51
N ALA A 183 3.98 -16.08 2.53
CA ALA A 183 5.11 -15.97 3.44
C ALA A 183 5.93 -14.70 3.17
N ALA A 184 6.21 -14.39 1.89
CA ALA A 184 6.89 -13.16 1.51
C ALA A 184 6.09 -11.91 1.93
N ASN A 185 4.76 -11.93 1.80
CA ASN A 185 3.88 -10.84 2.23
C ASN A 185 4.04 -10.55 3.73
N VAL A 186 4.01 -11.59 4.56
CA VAL A 186 4.23 -11.44 6.02
C VAL A 186 5.58 -10.79 6.30
N TRP A 187 6.65 -11.28 5.68
CA TRP A 187 8.01 -10.78 5.92
C TRP A 187 8.20 -9.35 5.42
N VAL A 188 7.82 -9.05 4.18
CA VAL A 188 7.97 -7.72 3.59
C VAL A 188 7.11 -6.72 4.37
N TYR A 189 5.89 -7.09 4.76
CA TYR A 189 5.03 -6.24 5.59
C TYR A 189 5.64 -5.98 6.96
N ALA A 190 6.13 -7.00 7.66
CA ALA A 190 6.79 -6.84 8.94
C ALA A 190 8.05 -5.96 8.83
N LEU A 191 8.92 -6.22 7.86
CA LEU A 191 10.20 -5.51 7.67
C LEU A 191 10.01 -4.06 7.23
N ALA A 192 8.96 -3.75 6.46
CA ALA A 192 8.69 -2.37 6.05
C ALA A 192 7.94 -1.59 7.14
N ARG A 193 6.91 -2.19 7.75
CA ARG A 193 5.94 -1.48 8.59
C ARG A 193 6.38 -1.39 10.05
N LEU A 194 6.95 -2.45 10.64
CA LEU A 194 7.34 -2.42 12.05
C LEU A 194 8.46 -1.41 12.34
N PRO A 195 9.55 -1.33 11.55
CA PRO A 195 10.60 -0.33 11.76
C PRO A 195 10.13 1.11 11.54
N SER A 196 9.08 1.32 10.73
CA SER A 196 8.55 2.66 10.50
C SER A 196 7.99 3.32 11.77
N ILE A 197 7.47 2.53 12.71
CA ILE A 197 6.87 3.03 13.96
C ILE A 197 7.90 3.78 14.83
N PRO A 198 9.02 3.16 15.26
CA PRO A 198 10.03 3.87 16.06
C PRO A 198 10.70 5.01 15.28
N ILE A 199 10.81 4.91 13.95
CA ILE A 199 11.36 6.01 13.13
C ILE A 199 10.43 7.22 13.16
N ILE A 200 9.12 7.05 12.92
CA ILE A 200 8.14 8.16 13.00
C ILE A 200 8.14 8.76 14.41
N ALA A 201 8.15 7.92 15.46
CA ALA A 201 8.18 8.39 16.84
C ALA A 201 9.42 9.26 17.12
N TYR A 202 10.60 8.80 16.66
CA TYR A 202 11.85 9.54 16.80
C TYR A 202 11.84 10.85 16.00
N SER A 203 11.39 10.83 14.74
CA SER A 203 11.29 12.02 13.90
C SER A 203 10.35 13.06 14.49
N ALA A 204 9.18 12.65 14.97
CA ALA A 204 8.24 13.54 15.64
C ALA A 204 8.84 14.14 16.91
N PHE A 205 9.54 13.34 17.73
CA PHE A 205 10.26 13.85 18.88
C PHE A 205 11.30 14.88 18.48
N GLN A 206 12.16 14.60 17.50
CA GLN A 206 13.19 15.53 17.04
C GLN A 206 12.63 16.83 16.48
N LEU A 207 11.50 16.79 15.77
CA LEU A 207 10.80 17.99 15.29
C LEU A 207 10.41 18.92 16.44
N THR A 208 9.96 18.37 17.57
CA THR A 208 9.62 19.19 18.76
C THR A 208 10.85 19.84 19.43
N GLN A 209 12.03 19.26 19.26
CA GLN A 209 13.28 19.77 19.85
C GLN A 209 13.95 20.81 18.95
N THR A 210 13.89 20.62 17.63
CA THR A 210 14.62 21.44 16.64
C THR A 210 13.88 22.70 16.20
N LYS A 211 12.56 22.78 16.40
CA LYS A 211 11.74 23.98 16.11
C LYS A 211 11.15 24.64 17.37
N PRO A 212 11.94 25.01 18.40
CA PRO A 212 11.39 25.47 19.67
C PRO A 212 10.68 26.83 19.60
N GLY A 213 11.04 27.70 18.65
CA GLY A 213 10.41 29.01 18.49
C GLY A 213 9.07 28.99 17.76
N VAL A 214 8.68 27.88 17.15
CA VAL A 214 7.46 27.77 16.34
C VAL A 214 6.28 27.24 17.16
N TRP A 215 6.56 26.41 18.18
CA TRP A 215 5.55 25.69 18.96
C TRP A 215 5.65 26.03 20.44
N THR A 216 4.53 26.43 21.05
CA THR A 216 4.43 26.54 22.51
C THR A 216 4.66 25.17 23.15
N PRO A 217 5.11 25.09 24.42
CA PRO A 217 5.30 23.82 25.12
C PRO A 217 4.04 22.92 25.07
N GLU A 218 2.86 23.52 25.21
CA GLU A 218 1.56 22.82 25.15
C GLU A 218 1.31 22.24 23.77
N ALA A 219 1.61 23.00 22.71
CA ALA A 219 1.44 22.55 21.33
C ALA A 219 2.38 21.38 20.98
N ARG A 220 3.62 21.38 21.52
CA ARG A 220 4.55 20.26 21.36
C ARG A 220 4.07 19.00 22.08
N LEU A 221 3.56 19.16 23.30
CA LEU A 221 3.00 18.03 24.06
C LEU A 221 1.77 17.45 23.33
N ALA A 222 0.85 18.30 22.90
CA ALA A 222 -0.33 17.89 22.14
C ALA A 222 0.05 17.15 20.85
N LEU A 223 1.07 17.62 20.14
CA LEU A 223 1.61 16.95 18.96
C LEU A 223 2.16 15.56 19.29
N LEU A 224 3.01 15.44 20.32
CA LEU A 224 3.56 14.14 20.72
C LEU A 224 2.43 13.18 21.09
N VAL A 225 1.45 13.62 21.87
CA VAL A 225 0.28 12.81 22.24
C VAL A 225 -0.47 12.35 20.98
N TRP A 226 -0.73 13.25 20.03
CA TRP A 226 -1.39 12.90 18.77
C TRP A 226 -0.60 11.87 17.95
N VAL A 227 0.72 12.07 17.79
CA VAL A 227 1.58 11.14 17.04
C VAL A 227 1.61 9.77 17.71
N PHE A 228 1.81 9.71 19.03
CA PHE A 228 1.81 8.44 19.76
C PHE A 228 0.45 7.74 19.70
N PHE A 229 -0.65 8.48 19.73
CA PHE A 229 -1.99 7.93 19.52
C PHE A 229 -2.14 7.30 18.13
N VAL A 230 -1.79 8.03 17.07
CA VAL A 230 -1.84 7.53 15.69
C VAL A 230 -0.92 6.32 15.50
N LEU A 231 0.29 6.34 16.09
CA LEU A 231 1.23 5.22 16.05
C LEU A 231 0.72 3.99 16.80
N ALA A 232 -0.01 4.17 17.91
CA ALA A 232 -0.63 3.06 18.62
C ALA A 232 -1.73 2.41 17.77
N LEU A 233 -2.58 3.21 17.10
CA LEU A 233 -3.59 2.71 16.16
C LEU A 233 -2.93 1.97 14.99
N TYR A 234 -1.88 2.55 14.41
CA TYR A 234 -1.14 1.95 13.31
C TYR A 234 -0.44 0.65 13.71
N LEU A 235 0.20 0.59 14.90
CA LEU A 235 0.77 -0.63 15.44
C LEU A 235 -0.30 -1.71 15.62
N GLY A 236 -1.46 -1.34 16.19
CA GLY A 236 -2.60 -2.25 16.34
C GLY A 236 -3.05 -2.82 15.00
N TRP A 237 -3.14 -1.98 13.97
CA TRP A 237 -3.45 -2.40 12.61
C TRP A 237 -2.40 -3.36 12.03
N VAL A 238 -1.11 -3.04 12.15
CA VAL A 238 0.00 -3.89 11.67
C VAL A 238 -0.02 -5.26 12.35
N VAL A 239 -0.18 -5.29 13.68
CA VAL A 239 -0.25 -6.55 14.44
C VAL A 239 -1.48 -7.37 14.05
N ALA A 240 -2.65 -6.73 13.93
CA ALA A 240 -3.88 -7.40 13.50
C ALA A 240 -3.75 -7.98 12.08
N TYR A 241 -3.14 -7.23 11.15
CA TYR A 241 -2.87 -7.70 9.80
C TYR A 241 -1.94 -8.91 9.78
N LEU A 242 -0.78 -8.83 10.46
CA LEU A 242 0.18 -9.92 10.53
C LEU A 242 -0.43 -11.18 11.17
N LYS A 243 -1.23 -11.02 12.24
CA LYS A 243 -1.95 -12.12 12.87
C LYS A 243 -2.90 -12.80 11.88
N ARG A 244 -3.70 -12.03 11.12
CA ARG A 244 -4.62 -12.57 10.10
C ARG A 244 -3.86 -13.33 9.01
N GLN A 245 -2.75 -12.77 8.50
CA GLN A 245 -1.93 -13.42 7.47
C GLN A 245 -1.30 -14.72 7.96
N LEU A 246 -0.79 -14.75 9.20
CA LEU A 246 -0.23 -15.94 9.81
C LEU A 246 -1.30 -17.04 10.02
N GLN A 247 -2.51 -16.66 10.45
CA GLN A 247 -3.63 -17.60 10.60
C GLN A 247 -4.07 -18.15 9.24
N ALA A 248 -4.17 -17.31 8.21
CA ALA A 248 -4.52 -17.74 6.85
C ALA A 248 -3.46 -18.64 6.20
N SER A 249 -2.23 -18.63 6.72
CA SER A 249 -1.12 -19.47 6.23
C SER A 249 -1.09 -20.86 6.88
N GLN A 250 -1.87 -21.09 7.94
CA GLN A 250 -1.95 -22.41 8.58
C GLN A 250 -2.81 -23.34 7.72
N PRO A 251 -2.43 -24.63 7.56
CA PRO A 251 -3.28 -25.60 6.89
C PRO A 251 -4.62 -25.69 7.64
N PRO A 252 -5.76 -25.87 6.95
CA PRO A 252 -7.02 -26.11 7.62
C PRO A 252 -6.81 -27.27 8.60
N HIS A 253 -7.12 -27.04 9.88
CA HIS A 253 -7.15 -28.13 10.84
C HIS A 253 -8.07 -29.19 10.26
N ALA A 254 -7.56 -30.41 10.07
CA ALA A 254 -8.36 -31.55 9.68
C ALA A 254 -9.42 -31.72 10.77
N VAL A 255 -10.63 -31.20 10.52
CA VAL A 255 -11.79 -31.55 11.32
C VAL A 255 -12.06 -32.99 10.94
N SER A 256 -11.59 -33.92 11.77
CA SER A 256 -11.90 -35.33 11.63
C SER A 256 -13.40 -35.49 11.88
N ASN A 257 -14.21 -35.31 10.84
CA ASN A 257 -15.57 -35.82 10.89
C ASN A 257 -15.45 -37.35 10.91
N GLU A 258 -16.03 -37.98 11.93
CA GLU A 258 -16.16 -39.45 12.12
C GLU A 258 -16.87 -40.18 10.96
N LYS A 259 -17.08 -39.53 9.81
CA LYS A 259 -17.71 -40.08 8.60
C LYS A 259 -16.93 -39.71 7.36
N GLY A 260 -15.67 -40.15 7.24
CA GLY A 260 -14.98 -40.49 5.98
C GLY A 260 -15.18 -39.60 4.72
N GLN A 261 -15.48 -38.31 4.86
CA GLN A 261 -15.61 -37.35 3.78
C GLN A 261 -14.79 -36.12 4.16
N GLU A 262 -13.63 -35.98 3.52
CA GLU A 262 -12.84 -34.75 3.55
C GLU A 262 -13.61 -33.68 2.77
N HIS A 263 -14.44 -32.91 3.46
CA HIS A 263 -14.87 -31.61 2.95
C HIS A 263 -13.74 -30.61 3.21
N TYR A 264 -13.00 -30.26 2.16
CA TYR A 264 -12.17 -29.05 2.16
C TYR A 264 -13.13 -27.87 2.23
N THR A 265 -13.25 -27.24 3.41
CA THR A 265 -13.91 -25.93 3.50
C THR A 265 -12.98 -24.92 2.83
N ASP A 266 -13.48 -24.31 1.75
CA ASP A 266 -12.79 -23.22 1.06
C ASP A 266 -12.33 -22.18 2.08
N ALA A 267 -11.03 -21.89 2.07
CA ALA A 267 -10.46 -20.86 2.92
C ALA A 267 -11.22 -19.55 2.66
N PRO A 268 -11.67 -18.85 3.72
CA PRO A 268 -12.53 -17.70 3.53
C PRO A 268 -11.79 -16.63 2.74
N THR A 269 -12.52 -15.99 1.85
CA THR A 269 -12.20 -14.79 1.05
C THR A 269 -11.80 -13.56 1.90
N GLN A 270 -11.42 -13.76 3.17
CA GLN A 270 -11.11 -12.80 4.22
C GLN A 270 -9.67 -12.29 4.19
N MET A 271 -8.84 -12.65 3.21
CA MET A 271 -7.46 -12.15 3.17
C MET A 271 -7.34 -10.63 2.99
N LEU A 272 -8.45 -9.95 2.66
CA LEU A 272 -8.51 -8.50 2.47
C LEU A 272 -9.51 -7.75 3.36
N GLU A 273 -10.33 -8.43 4.17
CA GLU A 273 -11.20 -7.78 5.17
C GLU A 273 -10.42 -7.52 6.47
#